data_AF-A0A937U1V9-F1
#
_entry.id   AF-A0A937U1V9-F1
#
_cell.length_a   1.000
_cell.length_b   1.000
_cell.length_c   1.000
_cell.angle_alpha   90.00
_cell.angle_beta   90.00
_cell.angle_gamma   90.00
#
_symmetry.space_group_name_H-M   'P 1'
#
loop_
_entity.id
_entity.type
_entity.pdbx_description
1 polymer ?
#
loop_
_entity_poly.entity_id
_entity_poly.type
_entity_poly.pdbx_seq_one_letter_code
_entity_poly.pdbx_strand_id
1 'polypeptide(L)'
;MVAINRVKPHTAFRGEVESGLCKMLAVGLGKQKGASMIHKFGLDRVIVPAAQRIIEKISILCGIAVLENPNDQIHTVQLAPPEACLEDLRNRGGVIIDNEPAPLRFDDQGRLKPVRMCESS
;
A
#
# COMPACT_ATOMS: atom_id res chain seq x y z
N MET A 1 -6.85 -10.79 0.32
CA MET A 1 -6.61 -9.97 1.54
C MET A 1 -6.89 -8.50 1.24
N VAL A 2 -7.52 -7.73 2.12
CA VAL A 2 -7.67 -6.27 1.96
C VAL A 2 -6.79 -5.57 2.98
N ALA A 3 -5.89 -4.68 2.54
CA ALA A 3 -5.05 -3.90 3.44
C ALA A 3 -5.70 -2.55 3.72
N ILE A 4 -5.93 -2.20 4.98
CA ILE A 4 -6.54 -0.92 5.35
C ILE A 4 -5.64 -0.24 6.38
N ASN A 5 -5.33 1.04 6.20
CA ASN A 5 -4.60 1.79 7.21
C ASN A 5 -4.87 3.30 7.17
N ARG A 6 -4.69 3.94 8.33
CA ARG A 6 -4.64 5.39 8.47
C ARG A 6 -3.31 5.93 7.94
N VAL A 7 -3.38 6.94 7.08
CA VAL A 7 -2.23 7.72 6.63
C VAL A 7 -2.11 8.93 7.53
N LYS A 8 -1.03 8.98 8.30
CA LYS A 8 -0.73 10.08 9.22
C LYS A 8 0.77 10.33 9.31
N PRO A 9 1.19 11.59 9.48
CA PRO A 9 2.58 11.90 9.75
C PRO A 9 3.08 11.15 10.98
N HIS A 10 4.28 10.58 10.90
CA HIS A 10 4.96 9.99 12.02
C HIS A 10 5.60 11.08 12.88
N THR A 11 5.58 10.91 14.20
CA THR A 11 6.19 11.87 15.14
C THR A 11 7.67 11.57 15.40
N ALA A 12 8.09 10.31 15.23
CA ALA A 12 9.45 9.86 15.56
C ALA A 12 10.43 9.77 14.36
N PHE A 13 9.95 9.85 13.11
CA PHE A 13 10.82 9.82 11.93
C PHE A 13 10.17 10.54 10.75
N ARG A 14 10.98 10.90 9.76
CA ARG A 14 10.55 11.45 8.47
C ARG A 14 11.02 10.53 7.35
N GLY A 15 10.16 10.30 6.36
CA GLY A 15 10.49 9.49 5.19
C GLY A 15 9.50 9.73 4.05
N GLU A 16 9.87 9.31 2.85
CA GLU A 16 8.97 9.39 1.67
C GLU A 16 7.66 8.63 1.91
N VAL A 17 7.73 7.50 2.63
CA VAL A 17 6.58 6.72 3.09
C VAL A 17 6.67 6.50 4.59
N GLU A 18 5.70 7.05 5.33
CA GLU A 18 5.65 6.96 6.78
C GLU A 18 4.58 5.94 7.25
N SER A 19 3.37 6.41 7.59
CA SER A 19 2.22 5.55 7.89
C SER A 19 1.36 5.33 6.65
N GLY A 20 0.68 4.20 6.56
CA GLY A 20 -0.17 3.86 5.43
C GLY A 20 -0.09 2.38 5.06
N LEU A 21 -0.45 2.05 3.82
CA LEU A 21 -0.54 0.67 3.36
C LEU A 21 0.79 -0.08 3.47
N CYS A 22 1.91 0.53 3.07
CA CYS A 22 3.23 -0.11 3.14
C CYS A 22 3.61 -0.52 4.58
N LYS A 23 3.35 0.34 5.57
CA LYS A 23 3.61 0.02 6.98
C LYS A 23 2.71 -1.11 7.48
N MET A 24 1.44 -1.15 7.05
CA MET A 24 0.52 -2.24 7.39
C MET A 24 1.02 -3.58 6.83
N LEU A 25 1.52 -3.57 5.60
CA LEU A 25 2.10 -4.77 4.99
C LEU A 25 3.40 -5.18 5.69
N ALA A 26 4.37 -4.29 5.79
CA ALA A 26 5.70 -4.59 6.32
C ALA A 26 5.71 -4.98 7.80
N VAL A 27 4.96 -4.26 8.64
CA VAL A 27 4.94 -4.46 10.10
C VAL A 27 3.75 -5.32 10.54
N GLY A 28 2.56 -5.00 10.04
CA GLY A 28 1.31 -5.64 10.47
C GLY A 28 1.24 -7.13 10.12
N LEU A 29 1.70 -7.52 8.92
CA LEU A 29 1.69 -8.93 8.49
C LEU A 29 2.84 -9.75 9.06
N GLY A 30 3.93 -9.09 9.45
CA GLY A 30 5.13 -9.75 9.99
C GLY A 30 4.98 -10.31 11.41
N LYS A 31 3.88 -9.98 12.12
CA LYS A 31 3.70 -10.24 13.56
C LYS A 31 4.91 -9.74 14.36
N GLN A 32 5.10 -10.22 15.60
CA GLN A 32 6.19 -9.75 16.49
C GLN A 32 7.58 -9.87 15.86
N LYS A 33 7.88 -11.01 15.21
CA LYS A 33 9.21 -11.27 14.62
C LYS A 33 9.50 -10.37 13.43
N GLY A 34 8.55 -10.23 12.50
CA GLY A 34 8.71 -9.36 11.33
C GLY A 34 8.75 -7.89 11.72
N ALA A 35 7.88 -7.46 12.65
CA ALA A 35 7.91 -6.11 13.20
C ALA A 35 9.28 -5.79 13.83
N SER A 36 9.78 -6.66 14.72
CA SER A 36 11.09 -6.47 15.35
C SER A 36 12.23 -6.34 14.33
N MET A 37 12.20 -7.13 13.25
CA MET A 37 13.18 -7.05 12.18
C MET A 37 13.11 -5.70 11.44
N ILE A 38 11.92 -5.25 11.06
CA ILE A 38 11.71 -3.96 10.40
C ILE A 38 12.20 -2.80 11.28
N HIS A 39 11.88 -2.84 12.57
CA HIS A 39 12.33 -1.84 13.54
C HIS A 39 13.86 -1.81 13.68
N LYS A 40 14.53 -2.97 13.61
CA LYS A 40 15.99 -3.07 13.73
C LYS A 40 16.75 -2.44 12.56
N PHE A 41 16.19 -2.48 11.35
CA PHE A 41 16.86 -1.98 10.14
C PHE A 41 16.47 -0.55 9.74
N GLY A 42 15.60 0.11 10.51
CA GLY A 42 15.15 1.48 10.25
C GLY A 42 13.92 1.54 9.35
N LEU A 43 12.80 1.98 9.93
CA LEU A 43 11.47 2.00 9.28
C LEU A 43 11.46 2.78 7.96
N ASP A 44 12.10 3.96 7.94
CA ASP A 44 12.22 4.85 6.78
C ASP A 44 12.85 4.17 5.56
N ARG A 45 13.78 3.24 5.78
CA ARG A 45 14.53 2.55 4.72
C ARG A 45 13.86 1.27 4.26
N VAL A 46 13.26 0.52 5.20
CA VAL A 46 12.83 -0.85 4.91
C VAL A 46 11.33 -1.03 4.70
N ILE A 47 10.48 -0.07 5.07
CA ILE A 47 9.01 -0.21 4.93
C ILE A 47 8.61 -0.46 3.47
N VAL A 48 9.10 0.35 2.53
CA VAL A 48 8.74 0.25 1.11
C VAL A 48 9.24 -1.06 0.48
N PRO A 49 10.53 -1.42 0.55
CA PRO A 49 11.01 -2.67 -0.06
C PRO A 49 10.40 -3.92 0.59
N ALA A 50 10.13 -3.89 1.91
CA ALA A 50 9.44 -5.00 2.56
C ALA A 50 7.98 -5.14 2.08
N ALA A 51 7.26 -4.03 1.94
CA ALA A 51 5.90 -4.04 1.42
C ALA A 51 5.85 -4.55 -0.02
N GLN A 52 6.78 -4.12 -0.89
CA GLN A 52 6.92 -4.63 -2.26
C GLN A 52 7.14 -6.15 -2.28
N ARG A 53 8.06 -6.66 -1.44
CA ARG A 53 8.34 -8.10 -1.37
C ARG A 53 7.15 -8.93 -0.86
N ILE A 54 6.32 -8.34 0.00
CA ILE A 54 5.09 -8.94 0.49
C ILE A 54 4.04 -8.98 -0.62
N ILE A 55 3.85 -7.87 -1.32
CA ILE A 55 2.93 -7.76 -2.45
C ILE A 55 3.21 -8.86 -3.49
N GLU A 56 4.49 -9.12 -3.81
CA GLU A 56 4.89 -10.21 -4.71
C GLU A 56 4.54 -11.64 -4.26
N LYS A 57 4.41 -11.87 -2.95
CA LYS A 57 4.27 -13.22 -2.37
C LYS A 57 2.87 -13.55 -1.91
N ILE A 58 2.03 -12.54 -1.67
CA ILE A 58 0.73 -12.71 -1.03
C ILE A 58 -0.35 -12.05 -1.88
N SER A 59 -1.47 -12.75 -2.10
CA SER A 59 -2.60 -12.19 -2.85
C SER A 59 -3.32 -11.09 -2.05
N ILE A 60 -3.05 -9.85 -2.43
CA ILE A 60 -3.73 -8.65 -1.92
C ILE A 60 -4.81 -8.24 -2.92
N LEU A 61 -6.07 -8.22 -2.50
CA LEU A 61 -7.21 -7.85 -3.34
C LEU A 61 -7.23 -6.35 -3.64
N CYS A 62 -7.06 -5.52 -2.60
CA CYS A 62 -6.98 -4.06 -2.71
C CYS A 62 -6.40 -3.45 -1.44
N GLY A 63 -6.04 -2.17 -1.52
CA GLY A 63 -5.65 -1.32 -0.39
C GLY A 63 -6.63 -0.17 -0.16
N ILE A 64 -6.89 0.20 1.09
CA ILE A 64 -7.68 1.39 1.46
C ILE A 64 -6.84 2.27 2.39
N ALA A 65 -6.50 3.47 1.92
CA ALA A 65 -5.79 4.47 2.67
C ALA A 65 -6.79 5.51 3.20
N VAL A 66 -6.85 5.68 4.52
CA VAL A 66 -7.70 6.67 5.17
C VAL A 66 -6.82 7.82 5.63
N LEU A 67 -6.88 8.95 4.93
CA LEU A 67 -6.20 10.17 5.33
C LEU A 67 -7.06 10.92 6.34
N GLU A 68 -6.42 11.37 7.41
CA GLU A 68 -7.05 12.18 8.44
C GLU A 68 -6.39 13.53 8.57
N ASN A 69 -7.18 14.50 9.00
CA ASN A 69 -6.69 15.83 9.33
C ASN A 69 -6.08 15.84 10.76
N PRO A 70 -5.44 16.96 11.18
CA PRO A 70 -4.85 17.07 12.51
C PRO A 70 -5.83 16.95 13.69
N ASN A 71 -7.14 16.99 13.46
CA ASN A 71 -8.18 16.83 14.47
C ASN A 71 -8.68 15.37 14.58
N ASP A 72 -7.94 14.39 14.04
CA ASP A 72 -8.31 12.97 13.98
C ASP A 72 -9.62 12.69 13.20
N GLN A 73 -10.03 13.59 12.30
CA GLN A 73 -11.20 13.40 11.45
C GLN A 73 -10.80 12.89 10.06
N ILE A 74 -11.61 11.99 9.50
CA ILE A 74 -11.41 11.50 8.13
C ILE A 74 -11.53 12.65 7.15
N HIS A 75 -10.47 12.88 6.38
CA HIS A 75 -10.41 13.89 5.34
C HIS A 75 -10.63 13.28 3.95
N THR A 76 -9.95 12.16 3.65
CA THR A 76 -10.01 11.51 2.34
C THR A 76 -9.85 10.01 2.49
N VAL A 77 -10.55 9.25 1.66
CA VAL A 77 -10.34 7.80 1.53
C VAL A 77 -9.88 7.52 0.11
N GLN A 78 -8.70 6.92 -0.03
CA GLN A 78 -8.15 6.49 -1.31
C GLN A 78 -8.18 4.97 -1.42
N LEU A 79 -8.65 4.49 -2.56
CA LEU A 79 -8.63 3.07 -2.92
C LEU A 79 -7.41 2.82 -3.81
N ALA A 80 -6.63 1.80 -3.46
CA ALA A 80 -5.68 1.14 -4.35
C ALA A 80 -6.36 -0.13 -4.89
N PRO A 81 -7.09 -0.04 -6.01
CA PRO A 81 -7.89 -1.14 -6.54
C PRO A 81 -7.00 -2.20 -7.21
N PRO A 82 -7.53 -3.41 -7.46
CA PRO A 82 -6.89 -4.32 -8.38
C PRO A 82 -6.96 -3.77 -9.82
N GLU A 83 -5.95 -4.07 -10.64
CA GLU A 83 -5.90 -3.61 -12.04
C GLU A 83 -7.17 -3.99 -12.82
N ALA A 84 -7.71 -5.20 -12.58
CA ALA A 84 -8.93 -5.69 -13.21
C ALA A 84 -10.18 -4.81 -12.95
N CYS A 85 -10.18 -3.98 -11.90
CA CYS A 85 -11.28 -3.08 -11.59
C CYS A 85 -11.07 -1.65 -12.13
N LEU A 86 -9.92 -1.33 -12.73
CA LEU A 86 -9.62 0.05 -13.16
C LEU A 86 -10.58 0.54 -14.25
N GLU A 87 -10.95 -0.31 -15.19
CA GLU A 87 -11.87 0.05 -16.28
C GLU A 87 -13.28 0.38 -15.74
N ASP A 88 -13.80 -0.46 -14.84
CA ASP A 88 -15.08 -0.20 -14.17
C ASP A 88 -15.03 1.07 -13.31
N LEU A 89 -13.92 1.31 -12.60
CA LEU A 89 -13.75 2.49 -11.75
C LEU A 89 -13.66 3.79 -12.54
N ARG A 90 -13.04 3.78 -13.73
CA ARG A 90 -13.02 4.93 -14.64
C ARG A 90 -14.42 5.34 -15.09
N ASN A 91 -15.32 4.37 -15.22
CA ASN A 91 -16.69 4.58 -15.69
C ASN A 91 -17.69 4.84 -14.56
N ARG A 92 -17.28 4.77 -13.29
CA ARG A 92 -18.14 5.01 -12.12
C ARG A 92 -18.16 6.49 -11.73
N GLY A 93 -19.34 7.10 -11.80
CA GLY A 93 -19.56 8.45 -11.28
C GLY A 93 -19.21 8.54 -9.79
N GLY A 94 -18.52 9.62 -9.40
CA GLY A 94 -18.11 9.87 -8.02
C GLY A 94 -16.77 9.26 -7.60
N VAL A 95 -16.04 8.60 -8.52
CA VAL A 95 -14.65 8.16 -8.31
C VAL A 95 -13.70 9.12 -9.02
N ILE A 96 -12.72 9.64 -8.29
CA ILE A 96 -11.64 10.48 -8.83
C ILE A 96 -10.34 9.68 -8.78
N ILE A 97 -9.69 9.51 -9.94
CA ILE A 97 -8.38 8.86 -10.03
C ILE A 97 -7.31 9.94 -9.81
N ASP A 98 -6.72 9.96 -8.61
CA ASP A 98 -5.74 10.97 -8.18
C ASP A 98 -4.36 10.77 -8.83
N ASN A 99 -4.00 9.53 -9.13
CA ASN A 99 -2.84 9.14 -9.93
C ASN A 99 -3.16 7.84 -10.66
N GLU A 100 -2.61 7.64 -11.87
CA GLU A 100 -2.66 6.33 -12.53
C GLU A 100 -1.86 5.34 -11.64
N PRO A 101 -2.52 4.38 -10.98
CA PRO A 101 -1.80 3.47 -10.10
C PRO A 101 -0.86 2.64 -10.96
N ALA A 102 0.42 2.55 -10.57
CA ALA A 102 1.30 1.53 -11.13
C ALA A 102 0.59 0.18 -10.92
N PRO A 103 0.16 -0.50 -11.99
CA PRO A 103 -0.85 -1.54 -11.85
C PRO A 103 -0.30 -2.67 -10.99
N LEU A 104 -1.00 -2.96 -9.90
CA LEU A 104 -0.90 -4.26 -9.25
C LEU A 104 -1.44 -5.27 -10.25
N ARG A 105 -0.54 -5.92 -10.98
CA ARG A 105 -0.92 -6.83 -12.05
C ARG A 105 -1.52 -8.08 -11.44
N PHE A 106 -2.78 -8.40 -11.74
CA PHE A 106 -3.40 -9.65 -11.30
C PHE A 106 -3.51 -10.63 -12.48
N ASP A 107 -3.43 -11.93 -12.20
CA ASP A 107 -3.82 -12.97 -13.14
C ASP A 107 -5.33 -13.21 -13.12
N ASP A 108 -5.79 -14.06 -14.05
CA ASP A 108 -7.21 -14.38 -14.22
C ASP A 108 -7.81 -15.12 -13.01
N GLN A 109 -6.96 -15.50 -12.04
CA GLN A 109 -7.35 -16.11 -10.76
C GLN A 109 -7.30 -15.10 -9.59
N GLY A 110 -7.06 -13.82 -9.86
CA GLY A 110 -6.99 -12.76 -8.85
C GLY A 110 -5.71 -12.80 -7.99
N ARG A 111 -4.63 -13.42 -8.48
CA ARG A 111 -3.31 -13.44 -7.81
C ARG A 111 -2.39 -12.40 -8.42
N LEU A 112 -1.54 -11.78 -7.62
CA LEU A 112 -0.61 -10.79 -8.14
C LEU A 112 0.45 -11.46 -9.03
N LYS A 113 0.61 -10.98 -10.26
CA LYS A 113 1.72 -11.32 -11.16
C LYS A 113 3.02 -10.71 -10.60
N PRO A 114 4.16 -11.40 -10.77
CA PRO A 114 5.46 -10.86 -10.39
C PRO A 114 5.67 -9.49 -11.04
N VAL A 115 5.98 -8.48 -10.22
CA VAL A 115 6.35 -7.15 -10.71
C VAL A 115 7.70 -7.30 -11.39
N ARG A 116 7.74 -7.21 -12.73
CA ARG A 116 9.03 -7.02 -13.43
C ARG A 116 9.45 -5.59 -13.17
N MET A 117 10.56 -5.41 -12.46
CA MET A 117 11.18 -4.10 -12.36
C MET A 117 11.53 -3.65 -13.78
N CYS A 118 11.07 -2.47 -14.19
CA CYS A 118 11.77 -1.78 -15.26
C CYS A 118 13.18 -1.54 -14.73
N GLU A 119 14.19 -2.17 -15.34
CA GLU A 119 15.56 -1.71 -15.19
C GLU A 119 15.58 -0.27 -15.69
N SER A 120 15.81 0.65 -14.76
CA SER A 120 15.98 2.06 -15.05
C SER A 120 17.09 2.22 -16.08
N SER A 121 16.73 2.71 -17.26
CA SER A 121 17.67 3.32 -18.22
C SER A 121 17.82 4.79 -17.91
#